data_AF-A0A6M1U862-F1
#
_entry.id   AF-A0A6M1U862-F1
#
_cell.length_a   1.000
_cell.length_b   1.000
_cell.length_c   1.000
_cell.angle_alpha   90.00
_cell.angle_beta   90.00
_cell.angle_gamma   90.00
#
_symmetry.space_group_name_H-M   'P 1'
#
loop_
_entity.id
_entity.type
_entity.pdbx_description
1 polymer ?
#
loop_
_entity_poly.entity_id
_entity_poly.type
_entity_poly.pdbx_seq_one_letter_code
_entity_poly.pdbx_strand_id
1 'polypeptide(L)'
;MDPHEQQYVNLLLAMAVDRFSERIIQRNEGAQNALDRLRTNPQGDGVWLNEFVDAFFRDALLDNPAGSCLILQALANRRLNVPSPIFERATVGEVLQEMAKQTFATLLQQKTEEALEQTLVFGGD
;
A
#
# COMPACT_ATOMS: atom_id res chain seq x y z
N MET A 1 11.52 -14.46 -8.24
CA MET A 1 10.25 -14.88 -7.62
C MET A 1 9.55 -15.82 -8.59
N ASP A 2 8.94 -16.89 -8.10
CA ASP A 2 8.19 -17.85 -8.91
C ASP A 2 6.90 -17.21 -9.47
N PRO A 3 6.41 -17.59 -10.67
CA PRO A 3 5.13 -17.11 -11.20
C PRO A 3 3.93 -17.26 -10.24
N HIS A 4 3.85 -18.34 -9.46
CA HIS A 4 2.78 -18.55 -8.48
C HIS A 4 2.85 -17.53 -7.34
N GLU A 5 4.05 -17.26 -6.81
CA GLU A 5 4.28 -16.22 -5.80
C GLU A 5 3.92 -14.84 -6.35
N GLN A 6 4.25 -14.56 -7.63
CA GLN A 6 3.86 -13.33 -8.31
C GLN A 6 2.35 -13.16 -8.39
N GLN A 7 1.64 -14.23 -8.77
CA GLN A 7 0.20 -14.21 -8.80
C GLN A 7 -0.40 -13.96 -7.42
N TYR A 8 0.15 -14.59 -6.38
CA TYR A 8 -0.28 -14.37 -4.99
C TYR A 8 -0.09 -12.92 -4.53
N VAL A 9 1.08 -12.32 -4.77
CA VAL A 9 1.32 -10.90 -4.43
C VAL A 9 0.42 -9.97 -5.23
N ASN A 10 0.17 -10.26 -6.51
CA ASN A 10 -0.76 -9.48 -7.33
C ASN A 10 -2.19 -9.53 -6.77
N LEU A 11 -2.65 -10.69 -6.29
CA LEU A 11 -3.94 -10.83 -5.63
C LEU A 11 -4.01 -10.03 -4.33
N LEU A 12 -2.97 -10.10 -3.50
CA LEU A 12 -2.87 -9.29 -2.28
C LEU A 12 -2.97 -7.80 -2.58
N LEU A 13 -2.25 -7.32 -3.60
CA LEU A 13 -2.29 -5.93 -4.01
C LEU A 13 -3.69 -5.51 -4.49
N ALA A 14 -4.34 -6.32 -5.33
CA ALA A 14 -5.69 -6.02 -5.80
C ALA A 14 -6.67 -5.90 -4.61
N MET A 15 -6.64 -6.85 -3.68
CA MET A 15 -7.48 -6.79 -2.47
C MET A 15 -7.18 -5.55 -1.60
N ALA A 16 -5.91 -5.17 -1.48
CA ALA A 16 -5.52 -3.97 -0.74
C ALA A 16 -6.07 -2.70 -1.40
N VAL A 17 -5.97 -2.60 -2.74
CA VAL A 17 -6.48 -1.47 -3.53
C VAL A 17 -7.98 -1.36 -3.36
N ASP A 18 -8.73 -2.45 -3.53
CA ASP A 18 -10.19 -2.44 -3.43
C ASP A 18 -10.65 -1.98 -2.04
N ARG A 19 -10.13 -2.63 -0.99
CA ARG A 19 -10.48 -2.31 0.41
C ARG A 19 -10.08 -0.89 0.81
N PHE A 20 -8.91 -0.44 0.39
CA PHE A 20 -8.44 0.89 0.74
C PHE A 20 -9.27 1.96 0.03
N SER A 21 -9.51 1.79 -1.27
CA SER A 21 -10.33 2.71 -2.09
C SER A 21 -11.72 2.87 -1.51
N GLU A 22 -12.41 1.76 -1.22
CA GLU A 22 -13.75 1.79 -0.61
C GLU A 22 -13.75 2.57 0.72
N ARG A 23 -12.78 2.28 1.59
CA ARG A 23 -12.66 2.90 2.91
C ARG A 23 -12.44 4.41 2.82
N ILE A 24 -11.57 4.88 1.93
CA ILE A 24 -11.29 6.32 1.80
C ILE A 24 -12.42 7.05 1.07
N ILE A 25 -13.14 6.40 0.15
CA ILE A 25 -14.35 6.97 -0.47
C ILE A 25 -15.41 7.24 0.59
N GLN A 26 -15.71 6.24 1.43
CA GLN A 26 -16.72 6.35 2.48
C GLN A 26 -16.37 7.45 3.49
N ARG A 27 -15.09 7.56 3.87
CA ARG A 27 -14.62 8.54 4.87
C ARG A 27 -14.54 9.97 4.37
N ASN A 28 -14.35 10.16 3.07
CA ASN A 28 -14.18 11.47 2.46
C ASN A 28 -15.39 11.89 1.63
N GLU A 29 -16.51 11.19 1.78
CA GLU A 29 -17.80 11.53 1.17
C GLU A 29 -17.75 11.55 -0.37
N GLY A 30 -16.96 10.67 -0.98
CA GLY A 30 -16.89 10.50 -2.43
C GLY A 30 -15.49 10.31 -3.00
N ALA A 31 -15.44 9.82 -4.25
CA ALA A 31 -14.19 9.48 -4.94
C ALA A 31 -13.31 10.71 -5.23
N GLN A 32 -13.90 11.86 -5.57
CA GLN A 32 -13.15 13.07 -5.88
C GLN A 32 -12.41 13.60 -4.64
N ASN A 33 -13.13 13.77 -3.53
CA ASN A 33 -12.55 14.19 -2.25
C ASN A 33 -11.49 13.22 -1.74
N ALA A 34 -11.73 11.91 -1.90
CA ALA A 34 -10.76 10.89 -1.53
C ALA A 34 -9.47 11.00 -2.37
N LEU A 35 -9.58 11.22 -3.68
CA LEU A 35 -8.44 11.37 -4.59
C LEU A 35 -7.62 12.62 -4.24
N ASP A 36 -8.29 13.76 -4.04
CA ASP A 36 -7.63 15.02 -3.70
C ASP A 36 -6.87 14.92 -2.37
N ARG A 37 -7.46 14.27 -1.36
CA ARG A 37 -6.82 14.05 -0.07
C ARG A 37 -5.67 13.05 -0.14
N LEU A 38 -5.83 11.95 -0.87
CA LEU A 38 -4.78 10.96 -1.07
C LEU A 38 -3.54 11.60 -1.70
N ARG A 39 -3.71 12.49 -2.69
CA ARG A 39 -2.60 13.22 -3.34
C ARG A 39 -1.96 14.27 -2.45
N THR A 40 -2.76 14.96 -1.64
CA THR A 40 -2.27 16.08 -0.83
C THR A 40 -1.55 15.61 0.43
N ASN A 41 -2.14 14.65 1.14
CA ASN A 41 -1.58 14.08 2.36
C ASN A 41 -2.08 12.64 2.57
N PRO A 42 -1.34 11.63 2.08
CA PRO A 42 -1.71 10.22 2.24
C PRO A 42 -1.82 9.75 3.71
N GLN A 43 -1.26 10.52 4.65
CA GLN A 43 -1.32 10.23 6.08
C GLN A 43 -2.32 11.13 6.82
N GLY A 44 -3.06 11.97 6.09
CA GLY A 44 -4.04 12.88 6.65
C GLY A 44 -5.32 12.18 7.11
N ASP A 45 -6.12 12.92 7.87
CA ASP A 45 -7.39 12.46 8.40
C ASP A 45 -8.32 11.97 7.28
N GLY A 46 -8.86 10.77 7.48
CA GLY A 46 -9.72 10.10 6.50
C GLY A 46 -8.99 9.21 5.51
N VAL A 47 -7.64 9.25 5.45
CA VAL A 47 -6.82 8.41 4.55
C VAL A 47 -5.98 7.40 5.35
N TRP A 48 -5.03 7.87 6.18
CA TRP A 48 -4.14 7.05 7.02
C TRP A 48 -3.55 5.82 6.32
N LEU A 49 -2.86 6.04 5.19
CA LEU A 49 -2.32 4.97 4.35
C LEU A 49 -1.40 4.01 5.11
N ASN A 50 -0.49 4.51 5.95
CA ASN A 50 0.46 3.65 6.66
C ASN A 50 -0.25 2.76 7.69
N GLU A 51 -1.25 3.29 8.40
CA GLU A 51 -2.03 2.51 9.36
C GLU A 51 -2.81 1.39 8.66
N PHE A 52 -3.35 1.67 7.46
CA PHE A 52 -4.00 0.64 6.66
C PHE A 52 -3.00 -0.44 6.24
N VAL A 53 -1.81 -0.08 5.78
CA VAL A 53 -0.77 -1.04 5.39
C VAL A 53 -0.32 -1.88 6.59
N ASP A 54 -0.16 -1.28 7.77
CA ASP A 54 0.17 -2.01 9.01
C ASP A 54 -0.91 -3.01 9.40
N ALA A 55 -2.19 -2.63 9.30
CA ALA A 55 -3.30 -3.55 9.55
C ALA A 55 -3.35 -4.67 8.49
N PHE A 56 -3.23 -4.31 7.21
CA PHE A 56 -3.24 -5.26 6.11
C PHE A 56 -2.11 -6.28 6.20
N PHE A 57 -0.89 -5.85 6.54
CA PHE A 57 0.26 -6.75 6.70
C PHE A 57 0.05 -7.74 7.84
N ARG A 58 -0.51 -7.28 8.97
CA ARG A 58 -0.86 -8.17 10.09
C ARG A 58 -1.93 -9.18 9.70
N ASP A 59 -3.01 -8.72 9.07
CA ASP A 59 -4.13 -9.57 8.66
C ASP A 59 -3.71 -10.61 7.60
N ALA A 60 -2.78 -10.23 6.72
CA ALA A 60 -2.23 -11.11 5.68
C ALA A 60 -1.01 -11.94 6.15
N LEU A 61 -0.61 -11.84 7.42
CA LEU A 61 0.57 -12.52 7.99
C LEU A 61 1.89 -12.20 7.25
N LEU A 62 2.03 -10.95 6.80
CA LEU A 62 3.20 -10.41 6.10
C LEU A 62 4.17 -9.64 7.02
N ASP A 63 3.75 -9.36 8.25
CA ASP A 63 4.47 -8.62 9.30
C ASP A 63 5.59 -9.45 9.98
N ASN A 64 6.30 -10.22 9.18
CA ASN A 64 7.45 -11.02 9.59
C ASN A 64 8.49 -11.04 8.46
N PRO A 65 9.74 -11.48 8.73
CA PRO A 65 10.80 -11.44 7.73
C PRO A 65 10.49 -12.21 6.44
N ALA A 66 9.80 -13.36 6.54
CA ALA A 66 9.46 -14.17 5.35
C ALA A 66 8.44 -13.46 4.46
N GLY A 67 7.35 -12.96 5.04
CA GLY A 67 6.33 -12.19 4.33
C GLY A 67 6.89 -10.89 3.74
N SER A 68 7.75 -10.20 4.49
CA SER A 68 8.41 -8.98 4.00
C SER A 68 9.34 -9.25 2.83
N CYS A 69 10.12 -10.33 2.88
CA CYS A 69 10.94 -10.76 1.75
C CYS A 69 10.11 -11.10 0.50
N LEU A 70 8.96 -11.75 0.66
CA LEU A 70 8.05 -12.03 -0.45
C LEU A 70 7.61 -10.74 -1.16
N ILE A 71 7.19 -9.73 -0.40
CA ILE A 71 6.81 -8.42 -0.94
C ILE A 71 8.01 -7.72 -1.60
N LEU A 72 9.17 -7.71 -0.95
CA LEU A 72 10.38 -7.07 -1.48
C LEU A 72 10.87 -7.74 -2.77
N GLN A 73 10.77 -9.06 -2.89
CA GLN A 73 11.10 -9.78 -4.12
C GLN A 73 10.16 -9.37 -5.27
N ALA A 74 8.86 -9.26 -5.02
CA ALA A 74 7.89 -8.82 -6.01
C ALA A 74 8.14 -7.37 -6.48
N LEU A 75 8.66 -6.53 -5.57
CA LEU A 75 8.88 -5.11 -5.80
C LEU A 75 10.36 -4.75 -6.06
N ALA A 76 11.22 -5.73 -6.32
CA ALA A 76 12.67 -5.55 -6.38
C ALA A 76 13.15 -4.50 -7.41
N ASN A 77 12.38 -4.28 -8.48
CA ASN A 77 12.70 -3.29 -9.52
C ASN A 77 12.16 -1.88 -9.22
N ARG A 78 11.40 -1.71 -8.13
CA ARG A 78 10.88 -0.39 -7.73
C ARG A 78 11.97 0.39 -7.01
N ARG A 79 12.02 1.70 -7.25
CA ARG A 79 12.89 2.59 -6.49
C ARG A 79 12.35 2.74 -5.09
N LEU A 80 13.21 2.50 -4.10
CA LEU A 80 12.93 2.79 -2.70
C LEU A 80 12.91 4.31 -2.51
N ASN A 81 11.83 4.81 -1.91
CA ASN A 81 11.72 6.19 -1.46
C ASN A 81 11.61 6.20 0.06
N VAL A 82 12.61 5.61 0.72
CA VAL A 82 12.64 5.40 2.15
C VAL A 82 13.44 6.52 2.82
N PRO A 83 12.91 7.23 3.81
CA PRO A 83 13.68 8.19 4.60
C PRO A 83 14.89 7.51 5.27
N SER A 84 16.01 8.23 5.42
CA SER A 84 17.29 7.68 5.88
C SER A 84 17.37 7.00 7.27
N PRO A 85 16.45 7.15 8.26
CA PRO A 85 16.74 6.62 9.60
C PRO A 85 16.37 5.14 9.82
N ILE A 86 15.92 4.39 8.81
CA ILE A 86 15.53 2.97 8.99
C ILE A 86 16.64 2.06 9.53
N PHE A 87 17.91 2.49 9.43
CA PHE A 87 19.06 1.72 9.89
C PHE A 87 19.52 2.07 11.32
N GLU A 88 18.91 3.07 11.97
CA GLU A 88 19.28 3.43 13.34
C GLU A 88 18.66 2.45 14.34
N ARG A 89 19.47 1.51 14.85
CA ARG A 89 19.16 0.56 15.93
C ARG A 89 18.08 -0.49 15.63
N ALA A 90 17.76 -0.73 14.37
CA ALA A 90 16.85 -1.81 13.96
C ALA A 90 17.60 -3.12 13.67
N THR A 91 16.97 -4.24 14.00
CA THR A 91 17.37 -5.58 13.55
C THR A 91 17.10 -5.73 12.04
N VAL A 92 17.78 -6.67 11.37
CA VAL A 92 17.54 -6.95 9.93
C VAL A 92 16.07 -7.25 9.66
N GLY A 93 15.40 -7.98 10.56
CA GLY A 93 13.98 -8.30 10.42
C GLY A 93 13.08 -7.07 10.46
N GLU A 94 13.36 -6.12 11.35
CA GLU A 94 12.63 -4.85 11.43
C GLU A 94 12.89 -3.97 10.20
N VAL A 95 14.15 -3.91 9.74
CA VAL A 95 14.51 -3.18 8.51
C VAL A 95 13.75 -3.74 7.30
N LEU A 96 13.72 -5.07 7.13
CA LEU A 96 13.00 -5.71 6.02
C LEU A 96 11.50 -5.42 6.07
N GLN A 97 10.90 -5.45 7.26
CA GLN A 97 9.48 -5.15 7.43
C GLN A 97 9.15 -3.70 7.07
N GLU A 98 9.93 -2.74 7.59
CA GLU A 98 9.73 -1.33 7.28
C GLU A 98 9.93 -1.03 5.79
N MET A 99 10.96 -1.61 5.17
CA MET A 99 11.17 -1.50 3.73
C MET A 99 9.99 -2.07 2.94
N ALA A 100 9.49 -3.25 3.31
CA ALA A 100 8.37 -3.89 2.62
C ALA A 100 7.11 -3.04 2.71
N LYS A 101 6.75 -2.57 3.92
CA LYS A 101 5.58 -1.73 4.17
C LYS A 101 5.65 -0.41 3.40
N GLN A 102 6.77 0.30 3.44
CA GLN A 102 6.89 1.59 2.74
C GLN A 102 6.84 1.44 1.22
N THR A 103 7.50 0.41 0.68
CA THR A 103 7.46 0.12 -0.76
C THR A 103 6.05 -0.26 -1.20
N PHE A 104 5.36 -1.08 -0.39
CA PHE A 104 3.99 -1.46 -0.64
C PHE A 104 3.03 -0.27 -0.53
N ALA A 105 3.16 0.59 0.50
CA ALA A 105 2.36 1.80 0.68
C ALA A 105 2.46 2.73 -0.54
N THR A 106 3.67 2.94 -1.05
CA THR A 106 3.90 3.74 -2.26
C THR A 106 3.16 3.16 -3.46
N LEU A 107 3.22 1.84 -3.66
CA LEU A 107 2.53 1.17 -4.75
C LEU A 107 1.01 1.22 -4.57
N LEU A 108 0.53 0.99 -3.35
CA LEU A 108 -0.88 1.03 -3.01
C LEU A 108 -1.46 2.41 -3.28
N GLN A 109 -0.78 3.49 -2.86
CA GLN A 109 -1.18 4.85 -3.19
C GLN A 109 -1.36 5.03 -4.71
N GLN A 110 -0.35 4.67 -5.51
CA GLN A 110 -0.41 4.81 -6.97
C GLN A 110 -1.60 4.05 -7.57
N LYS A 111 -1.82 2.81 -7.13
CA LYS A 111 -2.92 1.97 -7.63
C LYS A 111 -4.30 2.42 -7.17
N THR A 112 -4.40 2.97 -5.97
CA THR A 112 -5.64 3.58 -5.49
C THR A 112 -5.94 4.87 -6.24
N GLU A 113 -4.94 5.70 -6.55
CA GLU A 113 -5.15 6.88 -7.41
C GLU A 113 -5.71 6.46 -8.78
N GLU A 114 -5.09 5.47 -9.44
CA GLU A 114 -5.59 4.91 -10.71
C GLU A 114 -7.04 4.40 -10.60
N ALA A 115 -7.39 3.69 -9.52
CA ALA A 115 -8.73 3.14 -9.29
C ALA A 115 -9.79 4.24 -9.06
N LEU A 116 -9.45 5.28 -8.29
CA LEU A 116 -10.33 6.42 -8.06
C LEU A 116 -10.55 7.22 -9.35
N GLU A 117 -9.51 7.45 -10.15
CA GLU A 117 -9.62 8.10 -11.46
C GLU A 117 -10.54 7.31 -12.40
N GLN A 118 -10.40 5.99 -12.46
CA GLN A 118 -11.30 5.14 -13.24
C GLN A 118 -12.75 5.27 -12.75
N THR A 119 -12.97 5.27 -11.44
CA THR A 119 -14.31 5.44 -10.86
C THR A 119 -14.91 6.81 -11.22
N LEU A 120 -14.11 7.87 -11.26
CA LEU A 120 -14.58 9.20 -11.66
C LEU A 120 -14.91 9.28 -13.16
N VAL A 121 -14.17 8.57 -14.00
CA VAL A 121 -14.39 8.54 -15.45
C VAL A 121 -15.61 7.69 -15.83
N PHE A 122 -15.83 6.56 -15.15
CA PHE A 122 -16.86 5.57 -15.52
C PHE A 122 -18.07 5.54 -14.58
N GLY A 123 -17.98 6.12 -13.39
CA GLY A 123 -19.03 6.13 -12.35
C GLY A 123 -19.89 7.40 -12.35
N GLY A 124 -19.95 8.11 -13.49
CA GLY A 124 -20.88 9.23 -13.67
C GLY A 124 -22.30 8.71 -13.92
N ASP A 125 -23.05 8.49 -12.84
CA ASP A 125 -24.52 8.41 -12.81
C ASP A 125 -25.06 9.27 -11.65
#